data_AF-A0A1Z8PX58-F1
#
_entry.id   AF-A0A1Z8PX58-F1
#
_cell.length_a   1.000
_cell.length_b   1.000
_cell.length_c   1.000
_cell.angle_alpha   90.00
_cell.angle_beta   90.00
_cell.angle_gamma   90.00
#
_symmetry.space_group_name_H-M   'P 1'
#
loop_
_entity.id
_entity.type
_entity.pdbx_description
1 polymer ?
#
loop_
_entity_poly.entity_id
_entity_poly.type
_entity_poly.pdbx_seq_one_letter_code
_entity_poly.pdbx_strand_id
1 'polypeptide(L)' 'MNISFTEKQEQYIASQIKTGDFQNASELVRDALRLHEVYRHRVIEELRSEIAKGWDGETSKRSASDIAKAKAQKV' A
#
# COMPACT_ATOMS: atom_id res chain seq x y z
N MET A 1 -4.70 24.37 9.81
CA MET A 1 -5.78 23.59 9.18
C MET A 1 -6.56 22.95 10.32
N ASN A 2 -7.88 23.12 10.38
CA ASN A 2 -8.71 22.45 11.39
C ASN A 2 -9.25 21.16 10.79
N ILE A 3 -8.98 20.04 11.44
CA ILE A 3 -9.37 18.70 11.01
C ILE A 3 -10.12 18.08 12.18
N SER A 4 -11.32 17.58 11.92
CA SER A 4 -12.09 16.84 12.91
C SER A 4 -11.73 15.35 12.83
N PHE A 5 -11.54 14.73 13.98
CA PHE A 5 -11.27 13.30 14.08
C PHE A 5 -12.49 12.57 14.63
N THR A 6 -12.60 11.30 14.28
CA THR A 6 -13.51 10.39 14.99
C THR A 6 -12.98 10.11 16.40
N GLU A 7 -13.86 9.76 17.33
CA GLU A 7 -13.48 9.45 18.72
C GLU A 7 -12.37 8.39 18.79
N LYS A 8 -12.46 7.34 17.96
CA LYS A 8 -11.44 6.29 17.87
C LYS A 8 -10.07 6.85 17.46
N GLN A 9 -10.03 7.81 16.54
CA GLN A 9 -8.78 8.44 16.10
C GLN A 9 -8.21 9.36 17.19
N GLU A 10 -9.06 10.09 17.91
CA GLU A 10 -8.63 10.93 19.03
C GLU A 10 -7.99 10.09 20.14
N GLN A 11 -8.63 8.98 20.52
CA GLN A 11 -8.09 8.05 21.51
C GLN A 11 -6.73 7.47 21.07
N TYR A 12 -6.61 7.11 19.79
CA TYR A 12 -5.35 6.64 19.22
C TYR A 12 -4.26 7.74 19.29
N ILE A 13 -4.56 8.95 18.82
CA ILE A 13 -3.61 10.08 18.85
C ILE A 13 -3.16 10.37 20.28
N ALA A 14 -4.09 10.39 21.25
CA ALA A 14 -3.78 10.61 22.65
C ALA A 14 -2.85 9.51 23.21
N SER A 15 -3.06 8.25 22.82
CA SER A 15 -2.20 7.14 23.24
C SER A 15 -0.76 7.30 22.74
N GLN A 16 -0.58 7.74 21.50
CA GLN A 16 0.73 7.93 20.87
C GLN A 16 1.49 9.15 21.38
N ILE A 17 0.77 10.21 21.80
CA ILE A 17 1.41 11.33 22.49
C ILE A 17 1.85 10.90 23.90
N LYS A 18 1.04 10.06 24.57
CA LYS A 18 1.35 9.57 25.92
C LYS A 18 2.58 8.65 25.96
N THR A 19 2.86 7.88 24.90
CA THR A 19 4.10 7.07 24.83
C THR A 19 5.34 7.93 24.69
N GLY A 20 5.20 9.20 24.28
CA GLY A 20 6.30 10.14 24.07
C GLY A 20 6.89 10.10 22.66
N ASP A 21 6.36 9.24 21.78
CA ASP A 21 6.82 9.12 20.39
C ASP A 21 6.48 10.37 19.55
N PHE A 22 5.46 11.12 19.97
CA PHE A 22 5.03 12.37 19.32
C PHE A 22 4.76 13.46 20.34
N GLN A 23 5.17 14.69 20.03
CA GLN A 23 4.96 15.85 20.89
C GLN A 23 3.54 16.41 20.79
N ASN A 24 2.88 16.21 19.64
CA ASN A 24 1.53 16.71 19.38
C ASN A 24 0.84 15.96 18.24
N ALA A 25 -0.47 16.16 18.13
CA ALA A 25 -1.30 15.55 17.09
C ALA A 25 -0.83 15.92 15.67
N SER A 26 -0.36 17.16 15.45
CA SER A 26 0.06 17.61 14.12
C SER A 26 1.31 16.86 13.64
N GLU A 27 2.20 16.47 14.54
CA GLU A 27 3.38 15.68 14.23
C GLU A 27 3.02 14.27 13.78
N LEU A 28 2.16 13.59 14.57
CA LEU A 28 1.64 12.27 14.24
C LEU A 28 0.91 12.27 12.90
N VAL A 29 0.05 13.26 12.66
CA VAL A 29 -0.70 13.37 11.40
C VAL A 29 0.25 13.58 10.22
N ARG A 30 1.29 14.40 10.36
CA ARG A 30 2.31 14.56 9.29
C ARG A 30 3.04 13.26 9.00
N ASP A 31 3.38 12.50 10.04
CA ASP A 31 4.06 11.23 9.85
C ASP A 31 3.16 10.18 9.18
N ALA A 32 1.91 10.08 9.62
CA ALA A 32 0.91 9.23 8.99
C ALA A 32 0.67 9.59 7.51
N LEU A 33 0.63 10.89 7.18
CA LEU A 33 0.50 11.35 5.79
C LEU A 33 1.72 11.00 4.95
N ARG A 34 2.94 11.11 5.50
CA ARG A 34 4.17 10.69 4.81
C ARG A 34 4.14 9.20 4.51
N LEU A 35 3.75 8.37 5.49
CA LEU A 35 3.61 6.94 5.29
C LEU A 35 2.55 6.61 4.24
N HIS A 36 1.41 7.32 4.27
CA HIS A 36 0.34 7.16 3.29
C HIS A 36 0.82 7.52 1.86
N GLU A 37 1.54 8.62 1.72
CA GLU A 37 2.11 9.06 0.44
C GLU A 37 3.10 8.02 -0.11
N VAL A 38 4.05 7.57 0.71
CA VAL A 38 5.03 6.55 0.32
C VAL A 38 4.33 5.26 -0.09
N TYR A 39 3.34 4.80 0.68
CA TYR A 39 2.59 3.60 0.36
C TYR A 39 1.85 3.73 -0.98
N ARG A 40 1.16 4.84 -1.21
CA ARG A 40 0.43 5.07 -2.47
C ARG A 40 1.37 5.13 -3.67
N HIS A 41 2.45 5.89 -3.58
CA HIS A 41 3.43 5.98 -4.66
C HIS A 41 4.06 4.61 -4.92
N ARG A 42 4.51 3.91 -3.87
CA ARG A 42 5.14 2.60 -4.01
C ARG A 42 4.21 1.57 -4.68
N VAL A 43 2.96 1.46 -4.24
CA VAL A 43 1.99 0.51 -4.82
C VAL A 43 1.75 0.83 -6.29
N ILE A 44 1.58 2.10 -6.65
CA ILE A 44 1.35 2.52 -8.03
C ILE A 44 2.58 2.23 -8.90
N GLU A 45 3.78 2.55 -8.43
CA GLU A 45 5.01 2.33 -9.18
C GLU A 45 5.33 0.84 -9.34
N GLU A 46 5.11 0.02 -8.31
CA GLU A 46 5.25 -1.43 -8.41
C GLU A 46 4.27 -2.00 -9.44
N LEU A 47 2.99 -1.60 -9.40
CA LEU A 47 2.00 -2.02 -10.41
C LEU A 47 2.40 -1.60 -11.83
N ARG A 48 2.85 -0.36 -12.00
CA ARG A 48 3.33 0.14 -13.30
C ARG A 48 4.52 -0.67 -13.80
N SER A 49 5.46 -0.99 -12.91
CA SER A 49 6.64 -1.81 -13.24
C SER A 49 6.24 -3.23 -13.68
N GLU A 50 5.33 -3.89 -12.97
CA GLU A 50 4.85 -5.23 -13.36
C GLU A 50 4.09 -5.23 -14.69
N ILE A 51 3.30 -4.19 -14.96
CA ILE A 51 2.63 -4.01 -16.26
C ILE A 51 3.67 -3.82 -17.37
N ALA A 52 4.69 -2.99 -17.14
CA ALA A 52 5.77 -2.76 -18.11
C ALA A 52 6.50 -4.07 -18.43
N LYS A 53 6.81 -4.91 -17.43
CA LYS A 53 7.41 -6.24 -17.67
C LYS A 53 6.53 -7.12 -18.59
N GLY A 54 5.22 -7.05 -18.45
CA GLY A 54 4.29 -7.78 -19.31
C GLY A 54 4.22 -7.22 -20.74
N TRP A 55 4.38 -5.90 -20.89
CA TRP A 55 4.27 -5.21 -22.18
C TRP A 55 5.57 -5.25 -22.99
N ASP A 56 6.71 -5.11 -22.31
CA ASP A 56 8.05 -5.20 -22.89
C ASP A 56 8.52 -6.65 -23.06
N GLY A 57 7.81 -7.60 -22.44
CA GLY A 57 8.08 -9.03 -22.51
C GLY A 57 7.56 -9.71 -23.77
N GLU A 58 7.95 -10.97 -23.96
CA GLU A 58 7.46 -11.77 -25.08
C GLU A 58 5.97 -12.09 -24.97
N THR A 59 5.25 -11.99 -26.09
CA THR A 59 3.84 -12.39 -26.13
C THR A 59 3.71 -13.91 -25.95
N SER A 60 2.99 -14.32 -24.90
CA SER A 60 2.70 -15.72 -24.67
C SER A 60 1.72 -16.28 -25.69
N LYS A 61 2.01 -17.45 -26.24
CA LYS A 61 1.08 -18.21 -27.11
C LYS A 61 0.16 -19.16 -26.32
N ARG A 62 0.29 -19.20 -24.99
CA ARG A 62 -0.44 -20.15 -24.15
C ARG A 62 -1.91 -19.73 -24.03
N SER A 63 -2.83 -20.68 -24.22
CA SER A 63 -4.23 -20.45 -23.87
C SER A 63 -4.43 -20.48 -22.36
N ALA A 64 -5.55 -19.93 -21.88
CA ALA A 64 -5.96 -20.06 -20.48
C ALA A 64 -6.04 -21.54 -20.04
N SER A 65 -6.46 -22.43 -20.93
CA SER A 65 -6.53 -23.87 -20.64
C SER A 65 -5.16 -24.52 -20.46
N ASP A 66 -4.14 -24.09 -21.23
CA ASP A 66 -2.77 -24.58 -21.11
C ASP A 66 -2.11 -24.11 -19.82
N ILE A 67 -2.49 -22.92 -19.33
CA ILE A 67 -2.05 -22.38 -18.06
C ILE A 67 -2.64 -23.20 -16.90
N ALA A 68 -3.95 -23.46 -16.93
CA ALA A 68 -4.64 -24.23 -15.90
C ALA A 68 -4.13 -25.68 -15.81
N LYS A 69 -4.00 -26.37 -16.95
CA LYS A 69 -3.50 -27.76 -17.01
C LYS A 69 -2.07 -27.87 -16.46
N ALA A 70 -1.18 -26.96 -16.85
CA ALA A 70 0.20 -26.96 -16.36
C ALA A 70 0.31 -26.73 -14.84
N LYS A 71 -0.65 -25.99 -14.25
CA LYS A 71 -0.69 -25.81 -12.80
C LYS A 71 -1.19 -27.07 -12.08
N ALA A 72 -2.19 -27.76 -12.64
CA ALA A 72 -2.76 -28.98 -12.07
C ALA A 72 -1.82 -30.20 -12.15
N GLN A 73 -0.97 -30.29 -13.19
CA GLN A 73 0.00 -31.38 -13.35
C GLN A 73 1.28 -31.25 -12.51
N LYS A 74 1.46 -30.13 -11.81
CA LYS A 74 2.61 -29.88 -10.90
C LYS A 74 2.34 -30.31 -9.45
N VAL A 75 1.23 -31.01 -9.21
CA VAL A 75 0.87 -31.64 -7.92
C VAL A 75 1.02 -33.14 -8.09
#